data_AF-A0A925S964-F1
#
_entry.id   AF-A0A925S964-F1
#
_cell.length_a   1.000
_cell.length_b   1.000
_cell.length_c   1.000
_cell.angle_alpha   90.00
_cell.angle_beta   90.00
_cell.angle_gamma   90.00
#
_symmetry.space_group_name_H-M   'P 1'
#
loop_
_entity.id
_entity.type
_entity.pdbx_description
1 polymer ?
#
loop_
_entity_poly.entity_id
_entity_poly.type
_entity_poly.pdbx_seq_one_letter_code
_entity_poly.pdbx_strand_id
1 'polypeptide(L)'
;MTTNGDNQLKVKESRPQEDNHSADLSEFGAALSNPSEARLTTSKTGATTEAGPRSTDSAYSYLPECDIKGFFKTPGRFESIDSDGDAFISSKELAEAGKSNKYSETEQRTLRYLGRAIEEIEEASNDEWFDENSGITKADVAKYEPFKPSLDKSFSDPFNKKEFHTFAETMGDKLGIKDSEGQELNNAFRHALTSAVYTFKYGESAAFGLGEMNEWQRKARDFFTEKGDHWWKDSKADSFNNLQGIAVANQLMERAKQTGVPVTVEDVVRATHEALKSGKLITNIDKGANQDGKVLQKP
;
A
#
# COMPACT_ATOMS: atom_id res chain seq x y z
N MET A 1 15.91 79.76 -6.42
CA MET A 1 14.45 79.67 -6.23
C MET A 1 14.01 78.32 -6.76
N THR A 2 13.64 77.46 -5.82
CA THR A 2 13.10 76.10 -5.96
C THR A 2 11.67 76.14 -6.48
N THR A 3 11.26 75.16 -7.29
CA THR A 3 9.98 74.47 -7.12
C THR A 3 10.08 73.06 -7.71
N ASN A 4 9.65 72.10 -6.89
CA ASN A 4 9.62 70.67 -7.10
C ASN A 4 8.41 70.27 -7.96
N GLY A 5 8.60 69.31 -8.86
CA GLY A 5 7.53 68.58 -9.53
C GLY A 5 7.24 67.29 -8.77
N ASP A 6 6.08 67.23 -8.11
CA ASP A 6 5.56 66.03 -7.45
C ASP A 6 5.13 64.98 -8.49
N ASN A 7 5.81 63.84 -8.49
CA ASN A 7 5.48 62.68 -9.31
C ASN A 7 4.81 61.63 -8.41
N GLN A 8 3.48 61.63 -8.34
CA GLN A 8 2.72 60.62 -7.59
C GLN A 8 2.59 59.33 -8.40
N LEU A 9 3.40 58.33 -8.06
CA LEU A 9 3.22 56.94 -8.45
C LEU A 9 2.03 56.33 -7.67
N LYS A 10 0.88 56.18 -8.33
CA LYS A 10 -0.23 55.34 -7.86
C LYS A 10 0.12 53.87 -8.08
N VAL A 11 0.60 53.20 -7.05
CA VAL A 11 0.66 51.73 -7.00
C VAL A 11 -0.74 51.23 -6.65
N LYS A 12 -1.40 50.58 -7.62
CA LYS A 12 -2.62 49.79 -7.37
C LYS A 12 -2.18 48.44 -6.80
N GLU A 13 -2.31 48.25 -5.50
CA GLU A 13 -2.31 46.92 -4.89
C GLU A 13 -3.65 46.24 -5.20
N SER A 14 -3.64 45.34 -6.20
CA SER A 14 -4.71 44.36 -6.37
C SER A 14 -4.39 43.15 -5.49
N ARG A 15 -5.10 43.01 -4.38
CA ARG A 15 -5.12 41.76 -3.61
C ARG A 15 -5.81 40.67 -4.45
N PRO A 16 -5.23 39.47 -4.56
CA PRO A 16 -5.95 38.34 -5.14
C PRO A 16 -7.13 37.98 -4.24
N GLN A 17 -8.29 37.73 -4.86
CA GLN A 17 -9.45 37.16 -4.20
C GLN A 17 -9.08 35.75 -3.70
N GLU A 18 -9.25 35.52 -2.41
CA GLU A 18 -9.27 34.17 -1.84
C GLU A 18 -10.56 33.47 -2.27
N ASP A 19 -10.46 32.61 -3.28
CA ASP A 19 -11.52 31.67 -3.63
C ASP A 19 -11.57 30.59 -2.54
N ASN A 20 -12.48 30.77 -1.58
CA ASN A 20 -12.82 29.78 -0.57
C ASN A 20 -13.53 28.58 -1.22
N HIS A 21 -12.74 27.67 -1.80
CA HIS A 21 -13.20 26.32 -2.15
C HIS A 21 -13.26 25.45 -0.89
N SER A 22 -14.29 25.63 -0.06
CA SER A 22 -14.66 24.60 0.92
C SER A 22 -15.18 23.40 0.13
N ALA A 23 -14.35 22.38 -0.05
CA ALA A 23 -14.78 21.12 -0.64
C ALA A 23 -15.89 20.52 0.23
N ASP A 24 -17.09 20.42 -0.32
CA ASP A 24 -18.24 19.79 0.30
C ASP A 24 -17.97 18.28 0.43
N LEU A 25 -17.63 17.83 1.63
CA LEU A 25 -17.40 16.41 1.95
C LEU A 25 -18.71 15.62 2.12
N SER A 26 -19.88 16.27 2.07
CA SER A 26 -21.17 15.59 2.23
C SER A 26 -21.50 14.68 1.03
N GLU A 27 -20.92 14.94 -0.14
CA GLU A 27 -21.12 14.15 -1.35
C GLU A 27 -20.50 12.73 -1.24
N PHE A 28 -19.45 12.55 -0.42
CA PHE A 28 -18.83 11.24 -0.18
C PHE A 28 -19.68 10.31 0.70
N GLY A 29 -20.53 10.86 1.56
CA GLY A 29 -21.43 10.08 2.40
C GLY A 29 -22.54 9.40 1.59
N ALA A 30 -22.98 10.00 0.48
CA ALA A 30 -24.09 9.51 -0.35
C ALA A 30 -23.72 8.28 -1.19
N ALA A 31 -22.48 8.19 -1.68
CA ALA A 31 -22.02 7.03 -2.47
C ALA A 31 -21.82 5.75 -1.63
N LEU A 32 -21.70 5.88 -0.31
CA LEU A 32 -21.45 4.77 0.62
C LEU A 32 -22.69 4.35 1.43
N SER A 33 -23.78 5.12 1.38
CA SER A 33 -24.98 4.89 2.21
C SER A 33 -26.02 3.95 1.59
N ASN A 34 -25.78 3.38 0.40
CA ASN A 34 -26.65 2.36 -0.19
C ASN A 34 -25.92 1.10 -0.69
N PRO A 35 -25.42 0.22 0.21
CA PRO A 35 -25.04 -1.15 -0.16
C PRO A 35 -26.24 -2.09 -0.32
N SER A 36 -27.48 -1.58 -0.29
CA SER A 36 -28.71 -2.39 -0.23
C SER A 36 -29.29 -2.82 -1.59
N GLU A 37 -28.77 -2.33 -2.72
CA GLU A 37 -29.31 -2.67 -4.05
C GLU A 37 -28.54 -3.73 -4.84
N ALA A 38 -27.51 -4.35 -4.25
CA ALA A 38 -27.06 -5.66 -4.70
C ALA A 38 -28.01 -6.73 -4.15
N ARG A 39 -29.24 -6.79 -4.69
CA ARG A 39 -30.20 -7.86 -4.41
C ARG A 39 -29.61 -9.20 -4.88
N LEU A 40 -28.95 -9.89 -3.97
CA LEU A 40 -28.69 -11.32 -4.07
C LEU A 40 -30.06 -12.01 -4.03
N THR A 41 -30.52 -12.48 -5.18
CA THR A 41 -31.73 -13.32 -5.30
C THR A 41 -31.46 -14.65 -4.64
N THR A 42 -31.67 -14.74 -3.33
CA THR A 42 -31.60 -16.00 -2.59
C THR A 42 -32.85 -16.82 -2.88
N SER A 43 -32.76 -17.67 -3.90
CA SER A 43 -33.67 -18.80 -4.02
C SER A 43 -33.48 -19.71 -2.80
N LYS A 44 -34.55 -19.85 -2.03
CA LYS A 44 -34.62 -20.62 -0.79
C LYS A 44 -34.73 -22.10 -1.13
N THR A 45 -33.61 -22.75 -1.39
CA THR A 45 -33.52 -24.23 -1.41
C THR A 45 -32.72 -24.67 -0.19
N GLY A 46 -33.38 -25.39 0.71
CA GLY A 46 -32.74 -26.00 1.87
C GLY A 46 -31.65 -26.97 1.41
N ALA A 47 -30.40 -26.61 1.67
CA ALA A 47 -29.26 -27.49 1.54
C ALA A 47 -28.51 -27.44 2.86
N THR A 48 -28.46 -28.57 3.55
CA THR A 48 -27.49 -28.86 4.60
C THR A 48 -26.10 -28.83 3.96
N THR A 49 -25.41 -27.69 4.06
CA THR A 49 -24.02 -27.58 3.64
C THR A 49 -23.14 -28.25 4.68
N GLU A 50 -22.81 -29.52 4.44
CA GLU A 50 -21.55 -30.07 4.91
C GLU A 50 -20.44 -29.20 4.34
N ALA A 51 -19.66 -28.56 5.21
CA ALA A 51 -18.47 -27.82 4.82
C ALA A 51 -17.47 -28.84 4.26
N GLY A 52 -17.57 -29.11 2.95
CA GLY A 52 -16.61 -29.94 2.24
C GLY A 52 -15.18 -29.40 2.42
N PRO A 53 -14.16 -30.28 2.32
CA PRO A 53 -12.77 -29.88 2.48
C PRO A 53 -12.47 -28.70 1.55
N ARG A 54 -11.98 -27.59 2.15
CA ARG A 54 -11.46 -26.41 1.44
C ARG A 54 -10.46 -26.94 0.40
N SER A 55 -10.79 -26.90 -0.89
CA SER A 55 -9.84 -27.17 -1.96
C SER A 55 -8.65 -26.23 -1.75
N THR A 56 -7.49 -26.82 -1.46
CA THR A 56 -6.21 -26.13 -1.32
C THR A 56 -5.61 -25.76 -2.67
N ASP A 57 -6.31 -26.03 -3.79
CA ASP A 57 -5.96 -25.56 -5.14
C ASP A 57 -6.27 -24.06 -5.31
N SER A 58 -6.00 -23.29 -4.26
CA SER A 58 -6.00 -21.85 -4.33
C SER A 58 -4.90 -21.47 -5.31
N ALA A 59 -5.25 -20.80 -6.41
CA ALA A 59 -4.29 -20.17 -7.32
C ALA A 59 -3.33 -19.17 -6.63
N TYR A 60 -3.47 -18.97 -5.31
CA TYR A 60 -2.57 -18.24 -4.43
C TYR A 60 -1.50 -19.13 -3.76
N SER A 61 -1.49 -20.46 -3.96
CA SER A 61 -0.49 -21.39 -3.38
C SER A 61 0.83 -21.42 -4.16
N TYR A 62 0.99 -20.58 -5.20
CA TYR A 62 1.98 -20.79 -6.25
C TYR A 62 2.91 -19.62 -6.50
N LEU A 63 3.29 -18.90 -5.45
CA LEU A 63 4.45 -18.01 -5.54
C LEU A 63 5.34 -18.26 -4.34
N PRO A 64 6.60 -18.67 -4.55
CA PRO A 64 7.49 -18.95 -3.46
C PRO A 64 7.53 -17.71 -2.57
N GLU A 65 7.36 -17.91 -1.27
CA GLU A 65 7.80 -16.95 -0.28
C GLU A 65 9.18 -16.45 -0.71
N CYS A 66 9.47 -15.15 -0.59
CA CYS A 66 10.82 -14.66 -0.81
C CYS A 66 11.70 -15.37 0.22
N ASP A 67 12.27 -16.50 -0.16
CA ASP A 67 13.09 -17.34 0.70
C ASP A 67 14.45 -16.67 0.77
N ILE A 68 14.54 -15.60 1.58
CA ILE A 68 15.74 -14.79 1.75
C ILE A 68 16.88 -15.69 2.24
N LYS A 69 16.58 -16.57 3.20
CA LYS A 69 17.54 -17.55 3.71
C LYS A 69 17.98 -18.51 2.61
N GLY A 70 17.06 -19.04 1.81
CA GLY A 70 17.37 -19.89 0.65
C GLY A 70 18.17 -19.18 -0.43
N PHE A 71 17.85 -17.92 -0.72
CA PHE A 71 18.56 -17.08 -1.67
C PHE A 71 20.04 -16.95 -1.29
N PHE A 72 20.33 -16.60 -0.04
CA PHE A 72 21.69 -16.44 0.47
C PHE A 72 22.40 -17.75 0.84
N LYS A 73 21.70 -18.89 0.92
CA LYS A 73 22.33 -20.22 1.04
C LYS A 73 23.12 -20.62 -0.21
N THR A 74 22.90 -19.97 -1.36
CA THR A 74 23.69 -20.23 -2.57
C THR A 74 25.14 -19.75 -2.34
N PRO A 75 26.17 -20.62 -2.46
CA PRO A 75 27.56 -20.22 -2.25
C PRO A 75 27.99 -19.05 -3.14
N GLY A 76 28.67 -18.06 -2.56
CA GLY A 76 29.15 -16.88 -3.29
C GLY A 76 28.06 -15.84 -3.59
N ARG A 77 26.79 -16.06 -3.18
CA ARG A 77 25.70 -15.15 -3.51
C ARG A 77 25.88 -13.78 -2.86
N PHE A 78 26.23 -13.76 -1.59
CA PHE A 78 26.44 -12.53 -0.84
C PHE A 78 27.55 -11.71 -1.50
N GLU A 79 28.70 -12.35 -1.74
CA GLU A 79 29.88 -11.77 -2.39
C GLU A 79 29.64 -11.37 -3.85
N SER A 80 28.60 -11.89 -4.50
CA SER A 80 28.23 -11.49 -5.86
C SER A 80 27.38 -10.22 -5.93
N ILE A 81 26.82 -9.82 -4.79
CA ILE A 81 25.99 -8.62 -4.63
C ILE A 81 26.81 -7.51 -3.97
N ASP A 82 27.53 -7.83 -2.90
CA ASP A 82 28.54 -7.00 -2.23
C ASP A 82 29.70 -6.74 -3.21
N SER A 83 29.62 -5.61 -3.88
CA SER A 83 30.41 -5.26 -5.05
C SER A 83 31.68 -4.50 -4.71
N ASP A 84 31.72 -3.83 -3.56
CA ASP A 84 32.90 -3.15 -3.04
C ASP A 84 33.65 -3.97 -1.98
N GLY A 85 33.08 -5.07 -1.51
CA GLY A 85 33.72 -6.05 -0.64
C GLY A 85 33.83 -5.60 0.80
N ASP A 86 32.94 -4.70 1.25
CA ASP A 86 32.92 -4.19 2.61
C ASP A 86 32.22 -5.13 3.61
N ALA A 87 31.69 -6.26 3.13
CA ALA A 87 30.91 -7.26 3.85
C ALA A 87 29.47 -6.85 4.22
N PHE A 88 29.00 -5.75 3.65
CA PHE A 88 27.62 -5.28 3.73
C PHE A 88 26.98 -5.30 2.34
N ILE A 89 25.65 -5.37 2.29
CA ILE A 89 24.90 -5.20 1.05
C ILE A 89 24.05 -3.95 1.18
N SER A 90 24.44 -2.92 0.45
CA SER A 90 23.76 -1.63 0.43
C SER A 90 22.48 -1.64 -0.42
N SER A 91 21.59 -0.67 -0.18
CA SER A 91 20.39 -0.48 -1.02
C SER A 91 20.73 -0.28 -2.51
N LYS A 92 21.87 0.38 -2.78
CA LYS A 92 22.36 0.61 -4.15
C LYS A 92 22.72 -0.71 -4.84
N GLU A 93 23.43 -1.59 -4.15
CA GLU A 93 23.83 -2.89 -4.69
C GLU A 93 22.64 -3.80 -4.94
N LEU A 94 21.65 -3.80 -4.03
CA LEU A 94 20.39 -4.52 -4.23
C LEU A 94 19.62 -3.99 -5.45
N ALA A 95 19.60 -2.67 -5.65
CA ALA A 95 18.95 -2.05 -6.80
C ALA A 95 19.68 -2.38 -8.13
N GLU A 96 21.01 -2.43 -8.12
CA GLU A 96 21.82 -2.81 -9.28
C GLU A 96 21.67 -4.31 -9.59
N ALA A 97 21.77 -5.17 -8.57
CA ALA A 97 21.57 -6.61 -8.67
C ALA A 97 20.15 -6.94 -9.17
N GLY A 98 19.13 -6.26 -8.65
CA GLY A 98 17.73 -6.46 -9.03
C GLY A 98 17.39 -6.10 -10.48
N LYS A 99 18.27 -5.35 -11.17
CA LYS A 99 18.19 -5.02 -12.60
C LYS A 99 19.06 -5.93 -13.48
N SER A 100 19.94 -6.71 -12.86
CA SER A 100 20.90 -7.54 -13.58
C SER A 100 20.26 -8.79 -14.16
N ASN A 101 20.59 -9.12 -15.40
CA ASN A 101 20.20 -10.38 -16.06
C ASN A 101 20.96 -11.61 -15.52
N LYS A 102 21.89 -11.41 -14.56
CA LYS A 102 22.58 -12.50 -13.84
C LYS A 102 21.61 -13.28 -12.94
N TYR A 103 20.53 -12.66 -12.51
CA TYR A 103 19.54 -13.24 -11.61
C TYR A 103 18.26 -13.59 -12.39
N SER A 104 17.65 -14.71 -12.03
CA SER A 104 16.32 -15.09 -12.50
C SER A 104 15.27 -14.06 -12.08
N GLU A 105 14.10 -14.04 -12.73
CA GLU A 105 13.02 -13.11 -12.34
C GLU A 105 12.59 -13.25 -10.88
N THR A 106 12.63 -14.47 -10.34
CA THR A 106 12.29 -14.75 -8.94
C THR A 106 13.34 -14.16 -8.00
N GLU A 107 14.63 -14.35 -8.31
CA GLU A 107 15.73 -13.76 -7.53
C GLU A 107 15.73 -12.24 -7.60
N GLN A 108 15.45 -11.66 -8.78
CA GLN A 108 15.31 -10.21 -8.92
C GLN A 108 14.15 -9.65 -8.07
N ARG A 109 13.05 -10.41 -7.91
CA ARG A 109 11.97 -10.02 -6.97
C ARG A 109 12.47 -10.04 -5.53
N THR A 110 13.21 -11.07 -5.12
CA THR A 110 13.82 -11.14 -3.79
C THR A 110 14.76 -9.95 -3.56
N LEU A 111 15.61 -9.60 -4.52
CA LEU A 111 16.51 -8.45 -4.43
C LEU A 111 15.75 -7.12 -4.29
N ARG A 112 14.68 -6.91 -5.06
CA ARG A 112 13.81 -5.72 -4.91
C ARG A 112 13.06 -5.70 -3.57
N TYR A 113 12.72 -6.86 -3.02
CA TYR A 113 12.15 -6.95 -1.68
C TYR A 113 13.19 -6.55 -0.63
N LEU A 114 14.38 -7.15 -0.66
CA LEU A 114 15.48 -6.82 0.24
C LEU A 114 15.80 -5.33 0.22
N GLY A 115 15.83 -4.70 -0.95
CA GLY A 115 16.11 -3.26 -1.07
C GLY A 115 15.05 -2.36 -0.43
N ARG A 116 13.79 -2.81 -0.31
CA ARG A 116 12.71 -2.09 0.37
C ARG A 116 12.68 -2.37 1.87
N ALA A 117 13.03 -3.59 2.26
CA ALA A 117 13.05 -4.06 3.63
C ALA A 117 14.41 -3.87 4.32
N ILE A 118 15.37 -3.16 3.70
CA ILE A 118 16.76 -3.09 4.19
C ILE A 118 16.84 -2.63 5.65
N GLU A 119 16.19 -1.53 5.98
CA GLU A 119 16.14 -1.00 7.35
C GLU A 119 15.50 -2.02 8.34
N GLU A 120 14.48 -2.77 7.92
CA GLU A 120 13.86 -3.81 8.77
C GLU A 120 14.78 -5.02 8.96
N ILE A 121 15.63 -5.31 7.97
CA ILE A 121 16.57 -6.43 7.97
C ILE A 121 17.77 -6.11 8.85
N GLU A 122 18.33 -4.91 8.72
CA GLU A 122 19.40 -4.38 9.58
C GLU A 122 18.97 -4.48 11.05
N GLU A 123 17.77 -3.98 11.39
CA GLU A 123 17.26 -4.04 12.76
C GLU A 123 17.07 -5.47 13.34
N ALA A 124 17.02 -6.52 12.50
CA ALA A 124 16.81 -7.89 12.96
C ALA A 124 18.02 -8.47 13.72
N SER A 125 19.19 -7.86 13.57
CA SER A 125 20.44 -8.29 14.20
C SER A 125 21.10 -7.15 14.95
N ASN A 126 20.41 -6.56 15.94
CA ASN A 126 20.97 -5.48 16.77
C ASN A 126 22.12 -5.96 17.70
N ASP A 127 23.24 -6.38 17.13
CA ASP A 127 24.46 -6.79 17.82
C ASP A 127 25.62 -5.79 17.64
N GLU A 128 25.42 -4.72 16.86
CA GLU A 128 26.31 -3.57 16.85
C GLU A 128 25.94 -2.56 17.96
N TRP A 129 26.95 -2.06 18.67
CA TRP A 129 26.76 -1.15 19.81
C TRP A 129 26.42 0.30 19.38
N PHE A 130 26.04 0.51 18.11
CA PHE A 130 25.77 1.79 17.45
C PHE A 130 24.72 1.62 16.34
N ASP A 131 24.18 2.73 15.82
CA ASP A 131 23.20 2.72 14.72
C ASP A 131 23.76 1.98 13.49
N GLU A 132 23.20 0.81 13.17
CA GLU A 132 23.49 0.04 11.96
C GLU A 132 22.93 0.80 10.75
N ASN A 133 23.83 1.33 9.91
CA ASN A 133 23.47 2.13 8.74
C ASN A 133 24.34 1.81 7.51
N SER A 134 25.01 0.65 7.53
CA SER A 134 26.00 0.25 6.53
C SER A 134 25.47 -0.74 5.50
N GLY A 135 24.25 -1.28 5.66
CA GLY A 135 23.69 -2.29 4.78
C GLY A 135 23.43 -3.63 5.48
N ILE A 136 22.93 -4.59 4.70
CA ILE A 136 22.57 -5.93 5.18
C ILE A 136 23.83 -6.78 5.37
N THR A 137 24.04 -7.31 6.57
CA THR A 137 25.07 -8.31 6.86
C THR A 137 24.56 -9.75 6.67
N LYS A 138 25.48 -10.72 6.69
CA LYS A 138 25.12 -12.15 6.72
C LYS A 138 24.37 -12.54 8.00
N ALA A 139 24.61 -11.85 9.11
CA ALA A 139 23.94 -12.12 10.39
C ALA A 139 22.48 -11.68 10.33
N ASP A 140 22.22 -10.52 9.74
CA ASP A 140 20.88 -9.95 9.51
C ASP A 140 20.04 -10.92 8.71
N VAL A 141 20.56 -11.40 7.58
CA VAL A 141 19.90 -12.41 6.74
C VAL A 141 19.55 -13.68 7.52
N ALA A 142 20.44 -14.11 8.43
CA ALA A 142 20.22 -15.33 9.20
C ALA A 142 19.14 -15.15 10.28
N LYS A 143 19.07 -13.96 10.91
CA LYS A 143 18.11 -13.63 11.97
C LYS A 143 16.78 -13.11 11.44
N TYR A 144 16.76 -12.50 10.26
CA TYR A 144 15.57 -11.88 9.68
C TYR A 144 14.45 -12.91 9.47
N GLU A 145 13.28 -12.55 9.96
CA GLU A 145 12.03 -13.23 9.71
C GLU A 145 11.09 -12.22 9.05
N PRO A 146 10.64 -12.47 7.80
CA PRO A 146 9.76 -11.53 7.10
C PRO A 146 8.53 -11.19 7.94
N PHE A 147 8.15 -9.92 7.93
CA PHE A 147 6.93 -9.47 8.59
C PHE A 147 5.72 -10.28 8.09
N LYS A 148 5.07 -10.98 9.01
CA LYS A 148 3.84 -11.74 8.78
C LYS A 148 2.73 -11.06 9.56
N PRO A 149 1.91 -10.21 8.90
CA PRO A 149 0.82 -9.56 9.61
C PRO A 149 -0.10 -10.63 10.17
N SER A 150 -0.53 -10.44 11.42
CA SER A 150 -1.64 -11.21 12.00
C SER A 150 -2.89 -10.33 12.04
N LEU A 151 -4.06 -10.95 11.88
CA LEU A 151 -5.35 -10.30 12.13
C LEU A 151 -5.70 -10.27 13.63
N ASP A 152 -4.89 -10.90 14.48
CA ASP A 152 -5.06 -10.80 15.92
C ASP A 152 -4.74 -9.39 16.45
N LYS A 153 -5.29 -9.11 17.64
CA LYS A 153 -5.09 -7.85 18.36
C LYS A 153 -3.80 -7.82 19.21
N SER A 154 -3.02 -8.90 19.21
CA SER A 154 -1.84 -9.06 20.06
C SER A 154 -0.63 -8.25 19.58
N PHE A 155 -0.65 -7.81 18.33
CA PHE A 155 0.37 -6.91 17.79
C PHE A 155 0.21 -5.49 18.35
N SER A 156 1.20 -5.03 19.10
CA SER A 156 1.09 -3.87 19.99
C SER A 156 1.22 -2.51 19.32
N ASP A 157 1.82 -2.40 18.13
CA ASP A 157 2.11 -1.11 17.52
C ASP A 157 1.21 -0.80 16.30
N PRO A 158 0.18 0.04 16.46
CA PRO A 158 -0.66 0.50 15.34
C PRO A 158 0.09 1.47 14.39
N PHE A 159 1.26 1.97 14.80
CA PHE A 159 2.06 2.93 14.04
C PHE A 159 3.11 2.28 13.14
N ASN A 160 3.25 0.94 13.16
CA ASN A 160 4.16 0.23 12.26
C ASN A 160 3.64 0.14 10.82
N LYS A 161 3.23 1.27 10.26
CA LYS A 161 2.65 1.40 8.92
C LYS A 161 3.63 0.94 7.84
N LYS A 162 4.92 1.15 8.05
CA LYS A 162 5.98 0.80 7.11
C LYS A 162 5.97 -0.71 6.81
N GLU A 163 5.96 -1.56 7.83
CA GLU A 163 5.89 -3.02 7.64
C GLU A 163 4.62 -3.45 6.88
N PHE A 164 3.46 -2.86 7.19
CA PHE A 164 2.22 -3.16 6.46
C PHE A 164 2.24 -2.68 5.01
N HIS A 165 2.90 -1.55 4.73
CA HIS A 165 3.13 -1.07 3.37
C HIS A 165 4.06 -2.02 2.61
N THR A 166 5.21 -2.38 3.20
CA THR A 166 6.16 -3.36 2.66
C THR A 166 5.47 -4.69 2.36
N PHE A 167 4.65 -5.17 3.30
CA PHE A 167 3.82 -6.36 3.11
C PHE A 167 2.87 -6.22 1.92
N ALA A 168 2.11 -5.13 1.85
CA ALA A 168 1.11 -4.94 0.81
C ALA A 168 1.74 -4.79 -0.58
N GLU A 169 2.87 -4.09 -0.70
CA GLU A 169 3.64 -4.02 -1.95
C GLU A 169 4.17 -5.39 -2.37
N THR A 170 4.68 -6.18 -1.41
CA THR A 170 5.13 -7.55 -1.66
C THR A 170 3.99 -8.43 -2.16
N MET A 171 2.79 -8.28 -1.60
CA MET A 171 1.60 -8.97 -2.12
C MET A 171 1.23 -8.47 -3.52
N GLY A 172 1.34 -7.17 -3.79
CA GLY A 172 1.14 -6.60 -5.12
C GLY A 172 2.05 -7.22 -6.18
N ASP A 173 3.35 -7.29 -5.88
CA ASP A 173 4.36 -7.90 -6.76
C ASP A 173 4.10 -9.38 -7.00
N LYS A 174 3.71 -10.12 -5.95
CA LYS A 174 3.31 -11.52 -6.07
C LYS A 174 2.14 -11.65 -7.03
N LEU A 175 1.10 -10.84 -6.87
CA LEU A 175 -0.09 -10.88 -7.72
C LEU A 175 0.16 -10.36 -9.15
N GLY A 176 1.39 -9.94 -9.47
CA GLY A 176 1.73 -9.39 -10.77
C GLY A 176 1.02 -8.07 -11.03
N ILE A 177 0.67 -7.33 -9.97
CA ILE A 177 0.14 -5.96 -10.05
C ILE A 177 1.32 -5.08 -10.44
N LYS A 178 1.59 -5.08 -11.75
CA LYS A 178 2.62 -4.25 -12.37
C LYS A 178 1.98 -2.96 -12.84
N ASP A 179 2.60 -1.86 -12.47
CA ASP A 179 2.24 -0.56 -13.00
C ASP A 179 2.76 -0.47 -14.44
N SER A 180 1.86 -0.25 -15.40
CA SER A 180 2.28 -0.17 -16.80
C SER A 180 2.89 1.17 -17.17
N GLU A 181 2.69 2.26 -16.40
CA GLU A 181 3.24 3.59 -16.70
C GLU A 181 2.90 4.63 -15.61
N GLY A 182 3.14 4.30 -14.33
CA GLY A 182 2.82 5.15 -13.17
C GLY A 182 2.25 4.31 -12.05
N GLN A 183 2.80 4.43 -10.84
CA GLN A 183 2.73 3.52 -9.69
C GLN A 183 1.32 3.30 -9.06
N GLU A 184 0.29 3.34 -9.88
CA GLU A 184 -1.10 3.64 -9.56
C GLU A 184 -1.89 2.41 -9.11
N LEU A 185 -1.70 1.25 -9.77
CA LEU A 185 -2.39 0.02 -9.41
C LEU A 185 -1.87 -0.52 -8.10
N ASN A 186 -0.54 -0.53 -7.95
CA ASN A 186 0.10 -0.98 -6.74
C ASN A 186 -0.23 -0.04 -5.56
N ASN A 187 -0.19 1.28 -5.78
CA ASN A 187 -0.58 2.24 -4.75
C ASN A 187 -2.03 2.02 -4.28
N ALA A 188 -2.98 1.91 -5.20
CA ALA A 188 -4.38 1.67 -4.85
C ALA A 188 -4.59 0.38 -4.06
N PHE A 189 -3.94 -0.70 -4.51
CA PHE A 189 -3.95 -1.98 -3.80
C PHE A 189 -3.33 -1.89 -2.41
N ARG A 190 -2.19 -1.21 -2.27
CA ARG A 190 -1.47 -1.01 -1.00
C ARG A 190 -2.35 -0.31 0.03
N HIS A 191 -2.93 0.83 -0.33
CA HIS A 191 -3.83 1.58 0.55
C HIS A 191 -5.04 0.76 0.99
N ALA A 192 -5.71 0.09 0.05
CA ALA A 192 -6.85 -0.75 0.35
C ALA A 192 -6.49 -1.95 1.24
N LEU A 193 -5.37 -2.64 0.96
CA LEU A 193 -4.95 -3.80 1.73
C LEU A 193 -4.53 -3.41 3.16
N THR A 194 -3.73 -2.37 3.31
CA THR A 194 -3.33 -1.86 4.63
C THR A 194 -4.55 -1.46 5.45
N SER A 195 -5.49 -0.70 4.88
CA SER A 195 -6.70 -0.28 5.59
C SER A 195 -7.61 -1.46 5.97
N ALA A 196 -7.73 -2.47 5.09
CA ALA A 196 -8.48 -3.68 5.39
C ALA A 196 -7.88 -4.42 6.59
N VAL A 197 -6.55 -4.62 6.62
CA VAL A 197 -5.87 -5.28 7.74
C VAL A 197 -6.01 -4.48 9.03
N TYR A 198 -5.86 -3.15 8.97
CA TYR A 198 -6.05 -2.28 10.13
C TYR A 198 -7.47 -2.34 10.69
N THR A 199 -8.47 -2.49 9.81
CA THR A 199 -9.87 -2.62 10.23
C THR A 199 -10.09 -3.88 11.07
N PHE A 200 -9.48 -5.01 10.69
CA PHE A 200 -9.53 -6.23 11.51
C PHE A 200 -8.87 -6.06 12.88
N LYS A 201 -7.71 -5.39 12.94
CA LYS A 201 -6.91 -5.26 14.16
C LYS A 201 -7.46 -4.23 15.13
N TYR A 202 -7.78 -3.04 14.61
CA TYR A 202 -8.03 -1.84 15.39
C TYR A 202 -9.45 -1.28 15.23
N GLY A 203 -10.22 -1.83 14.28
CA GLY A 203 -11.56 -1.35 13.94
C GLY A 203 -11.56 -0.23 12.89
N GLU A 204 -12.76 0.06 12.37
CA GLU A 204 -12.96 0.99 11.25
C GLU A 204 -12.46 2.40 11.55
N SER A 205 -12.78 2.93 12.74
CA SER A 205 -12.41 4.30 13.12
C SER A 205 -10.90 4.50 13.18
N ALA A 206 -10.16 3.50 13.67
CA ALA A 206 -8.70 3.54 13.73
C ALA A 206 -8.08 3.41 12.33
N ALA A 207 -8.59 2.50 11.50
CA ALA A 207 -8.13 2.33 10.12
C ALA A 207 -8.34 3.60 9.28
N PHE A 208 -9.51 4.23 9.43
CA PHE A 208 -9.82 5.50 8.77
C PHE A 208 -8.92 6.63 9.29
N GLY A 209 -8.81 6.79 10.61
CA GLY A 209 -7.97 7.83 11.22
C GLY A 209 -6.50 7.72 10.82
N LEU A 210 -5.94 6.50 10.81
CA LEU A 210 -4.55 6.25 10.41
C LEU A 210 -4.34 6.47 8.90
N GLY A 211 -5.33 6.15 8.07
CA GLY A 211 -5.32 6.51 6.64
C GLY A 211 -5.28 8.02 6.43
N GLU A 212 -6.21 8.75 7.05
CA GLU A 212 -6.33 10.20 6.93
C GLU A 212 -5.15 10.96 7.54
N MET A 213 -4.63 10.55 8.70
CA MET A 213 -3.50 11.23 9.36
C MET A 213 -2.27 11.34 8.45
N ASN A 214 -2.02 10.32 7.62
CA ASN A 214 -0.91 10.37 6.66
C ASN A 214 -1.14 11.37 5.55
N GLU A 215 -2.38 11.44 5.05
CA GLU A 215 -2.74 12.48 4.10
C GLU A 215 -2.60 13.85 4.75
N TRP A 216 -3.06 14.04 5.99
CA TRP A 216 -2.86 15.26 6.78
C TRP A 216 -1.41 15.67 6.96
N GLN A 217 -0.51 14.75 7.31
CA GLN A 217 0.92 15.04 7.44
C GLN A 217 1.54 15.47 6.12
N ARG A 218 1.13 14.85 5.00
CA ARG A 218 1.54 15.23 3.66
C ARG A 218 0.97 16.61 3.29
N LYS A 219 -0.33 16.87 3.58
CA LYS A 219 -1.01 18.18 3.40
C LYS A 219 -0.21 19.28 4.09
N ALA A 220 0.14 19.06 5.35
CA ALA A 220 0.82 20.04 6.17
C ALA A 220 2.24 20.34 5.66
N ARG A 221 2.97 19.33 5.17
CA ARG A 221 4.30 19.52 4.57
C ARG A 221 4.22 20.32 3.27
N ASP A 222 3.26 19.98 2.42
CA ASP A 222 3.18 20.51 1.06
C ASP A 222 2.47 21.85 0.99
N PHE A 223 1.64 22.22 1.99
CA PHE A 223 1.06 23.56 2.14
C PHE A 223 2.13 24.67 2.12
N PHE A 224 3.35 24.36 2.54
CA PHE A 224 4.48 25.28 2.49
C PHE A 224 5.27 25.24 1.17
N THR A 225 4.81 24.50 0.16
CA THR A 225 5.46 24.35 -1.15
C THR A 225 4.47 24.72 -2.28
N GLU A 226 4.93 25.36 -3.38
CA GLU A 226 4.08 25.86 -4.50
C GLU A 226 3.44 24.75 -5.39
N LYS A 227 3.17 23.56 -4.83
CA LYS A 227 2.87 22.32 -5.56
C LYS A 227 1.40 21.85 -5.40
N GLY A 228 0.45 22.76 -5.17
CA GLY A 228 -0.89 22.45 -4.63
C GLY A 228 -1.82 21.51 -5.42
N ASP A 229 -1.94 21.62 -6.74
CA ASP A 229 -3.10 21.03 -7.45
C ASP A 229 -3.02 19.52 -7.72
N HIS A 230 -1.86 19.01 -8.16
CA HIS A 230 -1.70 17.58 -8.49
C HIS A 230 -1.85 16.67 -7.26
N TRP A 231 -1.46 17.20 -6.11
CA TRP A 231 -1.42 16.44 -4.87
C TRP A 231 -2.80 16.23 -4.24
N TRP A 232 -3.70 17.22 -4.35
CA TRP A 232 -5.07 17.09 -3.83
C TRP A 232 -5.82 15.91 -4.46
N LYS A 233 -5.54 15.65 -5.74
CA LYS A 233 -6.09 14.50 -6.46
C LYS A 233 -5.55 13.21 -5.86
N ASP A 234 -4.23 13.03 -5.79
CA ASP A 234 -3.61 11.82 -5.24
C ASP A 234 -4.14 11.47 -3.84
N SER A 235 -4.21 12.45 -2.93
CA SER A 235 -4.80 12.26 -1.59
C SER A 235 -6.23 11.76 -1.61
N LYS A 236 -7.07 12.20 -2.55
CA LYS A 236 -8.45 11.72 -2.67
C LYS A 236 -8.52 10.27 -3.13
N ALA A 237 -7.65 9.84 -4.04
CA ALA A 237 -7.58 8.45 -4.45
C ALA A 237 -7.18 7.56 -3.27
N ASP A 238 -6.17 7.97 -2.51
CA ASP A 238 -5.70 7.25 -1.33
C ASP A 238 -6.78 7.12 -0.25
N SER A 239 -7.46 8.22 0.10
CA SER A 239 -8.60 8.20 1.04
C SER A 239 -9.72 7.29 0.56
N PHE A 240 -10.06 7.33 -0.73
CA PHE A 240 -11.07 6.44 -1.30
C PHE A 240 -10.65 4.97 -1.23
N ASN A 241 -9.40 4.65 -1.58
CA ASN A 241 -8.88 3.29 -1.52
C ASN A 241 -8.83 2.77 -0.08
N ASN A 242 -8.52 3.62 0.91
CA ASN A 242 -8.63 3.28 2.32
C ASN A 242 -10.08 2.87 2.68
N LEU A 243 -11.08 3.66 2.28
CA LEU A 243 -12.50 3.34 2.51
C LEU A 243 -12.91 2.01 1.85
N GLN A 244 -12.40 1.72 0.65
CA GLN A 244 -12.63 0.42 0.00
C GLN A 244 -11.98 -0.74 0.78
N GLY A 245 -10.80 -0.52 1.36
CA GLY A 245 -10.17 -1.47 2.28
C GLY A 245 -11.04 -1.80 3.49
N ILE A 246 -11.61 -0.77 4.14
CA ILE A 246 -12.56 -0.93 5.25
C ILE A 246 -13.78 -1.74 4.78
N ALA A 247 -14.35 -1.42 3.62
CA ALA A 247 -15.49 -2.14 3.06
C ALA A 247 -15.18 -3.62 2.80
N VAL A 248 -13.99 -3.93 2.27
CA VAL A 248 -13.51 -5.32 2.09
C VAL A 248 -13.46 -6.06 3.42
N ALA A 249 -12.88 -5.45 4.46
CA ALA A 249 -12.80 -6.05 5.78
C ALA A 249 -14.18 -6.35 6.38
N ASN A 250 -15.12 -5.40 6.26
CA ASN A 250 -16.49 -5.55 6.75
C ASN A 250 -17.24 -6.70 6.06
N GLN A 251 -17.08 -6.85 4.74
CA GLN A 251 -17.67 -7.96 4.01
C GLN A 251 -17.13 -9.32 4.49
N LEU A 252 -15.82 -9.40 4.71
CA LEU A 252 -15.17 -10.62 5.20
C LEU A 252 -15.58 -10.95 6.65
N MET A 253 -15.65 -9.95 7.53
CA MET A 253 -16.13 -10.12 8.91
C MET A 253 -17.57 -10.62 8.96
N GLU A 254 -18.45 -10.04 8.13
CA GLU A 254 -19.85 -10.47 8.06
C GLU A 254 -19.99 -11.91 7.53
N ARG A 255 -19.21 -12.26 6.50
CA ARG A 255 -19.12 -13.65 6.03
C ARG A 255 -18.64 -14.60 7.13
N ALA A 256 -17.63 -14.22 7.91
CA ALA A 256 -17.12 -15.04 9.01
C ALA A 256 -18.18 -15.27 10.10
N LYS A 257 -18.98 -14.23 10.43
CA LYS A 257 -20.11 -14.37 11.36
C LYS A 257 -21.16 -15.35 10.83
N GLN A 258 -21.49 -15.26 9.54
CA GLN A 258 -22.52 -16.11 8.92
C GLN A 258 -22.08 -17.57 8.78
N THR A 259 -20.79 -17.81 8.53
CA THR A 259 -20.25 -19.15 8.23
C THR A 259 -19.59 -19.83 9.43
N GLY A 260 -19.23 -19.07 10.47
CA GLY A 260 -18.41 -19.54 11.58
C GLY A 260 -16.93 -19.79 11.21
N VAL A 261 -16.51 -19.50 9.98
CA VAL A 261 -15.14 -19.71 9.51
C VAL A 261 -14.32 -18.44 9.75
N PRO A 262 -13.17 -18.52 10.45
CA PRO A 262 -12.34 -17.35 10.69
C PRO A 262 -11.72 -16.82 9.39
N VAL A 263 -11.58 -15.49 9.31
CA VAL A 263 -10.89 -14.80 8.21
C VAL A 263 -9.39 -14.95 8.38
N THR A 264 -8.66 -15.23 7.29
CA THR A 264 -7.19 -15.21 7.27
C THR A 264 -6.65 -14.00 6.53
N VAL A 265 -5.35 -13.73 6.63
CA VAL A 265 -4.70 -12.65 5.87
C VAL A 265 -4.82 -12.89 4.36
N GLU A 266 -4.72 -14.14 3.93
CA GLU A 266 -4.89 -14.52 2.52
C GLU A 266 -6.29 -14.23 2.02
N ASP A 267 -7.32 -14.38 2.87
CA ASP A 267 -8.69 -13.98 2.53
C ASP A 267 -8.77 -12.47 2.28
N VAL A 268 -8.09 -11.65 3.10
CA VAL A 268 -8.01 -10.18 2.92
C VAL A 268 -7.28 -9.81 1.64
N VAL A 269 -6.07 -10.34 1.43
CA VAL A 269 -5.26 -10.10 0.21
C VAL A 269 -6.05 -10.44 -1.05
N ARG A 270 -6.70 -11.61 -1.07
CA ARG A 270 -7.52 -12.06 -2.19
C ARG A 270 -8.71 -11.13 -2.42
N ALA A 271 -9.46 -10.76 -1.39
CA ALA A 271 -10.62 -9.89 -1.52
C ALA A 271 -10.23 -8.48 -2.02
N THR A 272 -9.11 -7.93 -1.54
CA THR A 272 -8.59 -6.65 -2.03
C THR A 272 -8.15 -6.74 -3.48
N HIS A 273 -7.52 -7.84 -3.91
CA HIS A 273 -7.14 -8.03 -5.31
C HIS A 273 -8.36 -8.10 -6.23
N GLU A 274 -9.42 -8.78 -5.81
CA GLU A 274 -10.68 -8.81 -6.56
C GLU A 274 -11.37 -7.44 -6.58
N ALA A 275 -11.25 -6.64 -5.52
CA ALA A 275 -11.70 -5.23 -5.54
C ALA A 275 -10.93 -4.41 -6.59
N LEU A 276 -9.60 -4.59 -6.70
CA LEU A 276 -8.79 -3.96 -7.73
C LEU A 276 -9.24 -4.38 -9.14
N LYS A 277 -9.32 -5.69 -9.41
CA LYS A 277 -9.71 -6.23 -10.73
C LYS A 277 -11.11 -5.80 -11.17
N SER A 278 -12.03 -5.66 -10.21
CA SER A 278 -13.40 -5.21 -10.49
C SER A 278 -13.52 -3.69 -10.68
N GLY A 279 -12.41 -2.95 -10.60
CA GLY A 279 -12.40 -1.50 -10.77
C GLY A 279 -12.99 -0.73 -9.58
N LYS A 280 -13.13 -1.38 -8.41
CA LYS A 280 -13.59 -0.72 -7.18
C LYS A 280 -12.53 0.15 -6.53
N LEU A 281 -11.26 0.01 -6.91
CA LEU A 281 -10.17 0.85 -6.44
C LEU A 281 -9.85 1.94 -7.48
N ILE A 282 -9.53 3.14 -7.03
CA ILE A 282 -9.17 4.28 -7.89
C ILE A 282 -7.66 4.27 -8.11
N THR A 283 -7.26 4.25 -9.38
CA THR A 283 -5.86 4.18 -9.77
C THR A 283 -5.40 5.49 -10.41
N ASN A 284 -6.29 6.30 -11.00
CA ASN A 284 -5.90 7.57 -11.63
C ASN A 284 -7.03 8.60 -11.58
N ILE A 285 -6.81 9.78 -11.01
CA ILE A 285 -7.83 10.86 -11.03
C ILE A 285 -7.69 11.76 -12.27
N ASP A 286 -6.50 11.87 -12.85
CA ASP A 286 -6.20 12.78 -13.96
C ASP A 286 -6.60 12.24 -15.34
N LYS A 287 -6.59 10.92 -15.53
CA LYS A 287 -7.09 10.29 -16.76
C LYS A 287 -8.62 10.24 -16.83
N GLY A 288 -9.33 10.92 -15.93
CA GLY A 288 -10.79 10.89 -15.86
C GLY A 288 -11.30 9.47 -15.58
N ALA A 289 -10.69 8.75 -14.64
CA ALA A 289 -11.11 7.39 -14.35
C ALA A 289 -12.60 7.35 -13.94
N ASN A 290 -13.36 6.61 -14.75
CA ASN A 290 -14.49 5.79 -14.32
C ASN A 290 -15.58 6.47 -13.46
N GLN A 291 -16.16 7.58 -13.93
CA GLN A 291 -17.55 7.85 -13.53
C GLN A 291 -18.53 6.75 -14.01
N ASP A 292 -18.15 5.97 -15.03
CA ASP A 292 -19.00 4.92 -15.63
C ASP A 292 -18.64 3.47 -15.26
N GLY A 293 -17.64 3.23 -14.41
CA GLY A 293 -17.27 1.88 -13.98
C GLY A 293 -16.83 0.91 -15.10
N LYS A 294 -16.34 1.41 -16.24
CA LYS A 294 -15.85 0.55 -17.31
C LYS A 294 -14.45 0.03 -16.98
N VAL A 295 -14.39 -1.28 -16.75
CA VAL A 295 -13.17 -2.07 -16.54
C VAL A 295 -12.14 -1.75 -17.63
N LEU A 296 -10.88 -1.51 -17.23
CA LEU A 296 -9.71 -1.59 -18.11
C LEU A 296 -9.68 -2.98 -18.74
N GLN A 297 -10.31 -3.15 -19.91
CA GLN A 297 -10.02 -4.29 -20.75
C GLN A 297 -8.56 -4.16 -21.20
N LYS A 298 -7.75 -5.16 -20.88
CA LYS A 298 -6.39 -5.29 -21.43
C LYS A 298 -6.45 -5.14 -22.97
N PRO A 299 -5.43 -4.53 -23.60
CA PRO A 299 -5.24 -4.64 -25.04
C PRO A 299 -5.06 -6.11 -25.47
#